data_AF-A0A6N1X3N2-F1
#
_entry.id   AF-A0A6N1X3N2-F1
#
_cell.length_a   1.000
_cell.length_b   1.000
_cell.length_c   1.000
_cell.angle_alpha   90.00
_cell.angle_beta   90.00
_cell.angle_gamma   90.00
#
_symmetry.space_group_name_H-M   'P 1'
#
loop_
_entity.id
_entity.type
_entity.pdbx_description
1 polymer ?
#
loop_
_entity_poly.entity_id
_entity_poly.type
_entity_poly.pdbx_seq_one_letter_code
_entity_poly.pdbx_strand_id
1 'polypeptide(L)'
;MNILSWNTQWCCGLDKQVSPQRIIEQARALADADVLCLQEIAINYPGLEGKPGDQLAQLQQLLPGWQLFFGAAVDEFTSAGRQRFGNLIATRLPALQVQHFPLPYPADAGVRSMPRMCTVVTVMDARLGAVRIMTTHLEYYSKPQRMAQARALRSLHLAASNVAAAPPEECRDGSPFQTKAQTPHAVLCGDFNFEAHEPEYAALTAPWTAGEEGALQPGQWHDSWRVLHPDQPQPPTFKLFDRRYGPEPIACDFMLVSDSLRSRVRAWDVDAKTQASDHQPVALTLG
;
A
#
# COMPACT_ATOMS: atom_id res chain seq x y z
N MET A 1 -11.83 -11.10 -5.18
CA MET A 1 -10.45 -10.67 -4.94
C MET A 1 -10.20 -10.53 -3.44
N ASN A 2 -9.20 -11.23 -2.92
CA ASN A 2 -8.71 -11.08 -1.54
C ASN A 2 -7.37 -10.32 -1.56
N ILE A 3 -7.28 -9.24 -0.80
CA ILE A 3 -6.08 -8.39 -0.73
C ILE A 3 -5.62 -8.38 0.73
N LEU A 4 -4.33 -8.56 0.96
CA LEU A 4 -3.71 -8.41 2.28
C LEU A 4 -2.69 -7.28 2.25
N SER A 5 -2.70 -6.41 3.25
CA SER A 5 -1.70 -5.36 3.44
C SER A 5 -1.00 -5.54 4.79
N TRP A 6 0.32 -5.38 4.82
CA TRP A 6 1.09 -5.52 6.05
C TRP A 6 2.41 -4.74 6.00
N ASN A 7 2.60 -3.82 6.95
CA ASN A 7 3.94 -3.34 7.27
C ASN A 7 4.69 -4.47 7.98
N THR A 8 5.77 -4.95 7.37
CA THR A 8 6.46 -6.15 7.84
C THR A 8 7.64 -5.85 8.75
N GLN A 9 7.98 -4.57 8.98
CA GLN A 9 9.17 -4.16 9.73
C GLN A 9 10.43 -4.87 9.23
N TRP A 10 10.70 -4.80 7.92
CA TRP A 10 11.74 -5.61 7.25
C TRP A 10 11.73 -7.08 7.71
N CYS A 11 10.53 -7.67 7.75
CA CYS A 11 10.26 -9.03 8.24
C CYS A 11 10.86 -9.36 9.62
N CYS A 12 11.16 -8.37 10.46
CA CYS A 12 11.72 -8.51 11.79
C CYS A 12 10.58 -8.53 12.81
N GLY A 13 10.43 -9.64 13.50
CA GLY A 13 9.43 -9.75 14.56
C GLY A 13 9.88 -9.11 15.86
N LEU A 14 8.98 -9.10 16.84
CA LEU A 14 9.28 -8.61 18.19
C LEU A 14 10.29 -9.50 18.93
N ASP A 15 10.50 -10.72 18.42
CA ASP A 15 11.58 -11.63 18.83
C ASP A 15 12.94 -11.28 18.23
N LYS A 16 13.03 -10.19 17.45
CA LYS A 16 14.24 -9.66 16.79
C LYS A 16 14.82 -10.57 15.72
N GLN A 17 14.05 -11.56 15.27
CA GLN A 17 14.44 -12.45 14.19
C GLN A 17 13.84 -11.97 12.88
N VAL A 18 14.68 -11.86 11.86
CA VAL A 18 14.25 -11.57 10.48
C VAL A 18 13.84 -12.88 9.80
N SER A 19 12.56 -12.99 9.43
CA SER A 19 12.05 -14.17 8.74
C SER A 19 10.94 -13.81 7.74
N PRO A 20 11.28 -13.62 6.45
CA PRO A 20 10.27 -13.49 5.40
C PRO A 20 9.36 -14.73 5.30
N GLN A 21 9.88 -15.91 5.63
CA GLN A 21 9.08 -17.14 5.67
C GLN A 21 7.93 -17.02 6.67
N ARG A 22 8.21 -16.54 7.89
CA ARG A 22 7.17 -16.32 8.92
C ARG A 22 6.10 -15.34 8.44
N ILE A 23 6.49 -14.27 7.74
CA ILE A 23 5.55 -13.31 7.16
C ILE A 23 4.61 -14.00 6.16
N ILE A 24 5.14 -14.79 5.24
CA ILE A 24 4.30 -15.49 4.25
C ILE A 24 3.40 -16.55 4.89
N GLU A 25 3.90 -17.31 5.87
CA GLU A 25 3.11 -18.31 6.60
C GLU A 25 1.92 -17.66 7.32
N GLN A 26 2.13 -16.54 7.99
CA GLN A 26 1.06 -15.85 8.72
C GLN A 26 0.10 -15.10 7.80
N ALA A 27 0.59 -14.50 6.70
CA ALA A 27 -0.27 -13.90 5.70
C ALA A 27 -1.23 -14.94 5.10
N ARG A 28 -0.75 -16.16 4.81
CA ARG A 28 -1.58 -17.28 4.34
C ARG A 28 -2.56 -17.79 5.40
N ALA A 29 -2.18 -17.74 6.68
CA ALA A 29 -3.06 -18.13 7.77
C ALA A 29 -4.23 -17.14 7.97
N LEU A 30 -4.00 -15.85 7.71
CA LEU A 30 -5.04 -14.82 7.78
C LEU A 30 -5.99 -14.89 6.58
N ALA A 31 -5.47 -15.00 5.35
CA ALA A 31 -6.30 -15.00 4.15
C ALA A 31 -5.67 -15.80 2.99
N ASP A 32 -6.52 -16.45 2.19
CA ASP A 32 -6.14 -16.92 0.85
C ASP A 32 -6.10 -15.73 -0.13
N ALA A 33 -5.04 -14.93 -0.01
CA ALA A 33 -4.88 -13.70 -0.77
C ALA A 33 -4.66 -13.96 -2.26
N ASP A 34 -5.20 -13.07 -3.10
CA ASP A 34 -4.86 -12.93 -4.51
C ASP A 34 -3.71 -11.92 -4.71
N VAL A 35 -3.62 -10.97 -3.78
CA VAL A 35 -2.64 -9.88 -3.79
C VAL A 35 -2.11 -9.64 -2.37
N LEU A 36 -0.78 -9.55 -2.23
CA LEU A 36 -0.09 -9.15 -1.01
C LEU A 36 0.57 -7.79 -1.23
N CYS A 37 0.32 -6.84 -0.33
CA CYS A 37 0.89 -5.51 -0.31
C CYS A 37 1.76 -5.38 0.95
N LEU A 38 3.08 -5.45 0.80
CA LEU A 38 4.01 -5.42 1.92
C LEU A 38 4.76 -4.10 1.96
N GLN A 39 4.87 -3.51 3.14
CA GLN A 39 5.72 -2.33 3.39
C GLN A 39 6.99 -2.74 4.14
N GLU A 40 8.00 -1.88 4.04
CA GLU A 40 9.31 -2.03 4.70
C GLU A 40 10.15 -3.21 4.21
N ILE A 41 10.02 -3.60 2.95
CA ILE A 41 10.89 -4.62 2.37
C ILE A 41 12.28 -4.04 2.16
N ALA A 42 13.28 -4.69 2.79
CA ALA A 42 14.67 -4.25 2.80
C ALA A 42 15.55 -5.16 1.94
N ILE A 43 16.50 -4.55 1.25
CA ILE A 43 17.55 -5.23 0.50
C ILE A 43 18.89 -4.65 0.91
N ASN A 44 19.74 -5.50 1.49
CA ASN A 44 21.11 -5.18 1.89
C ASN A 44 21.20 -4.03 2.94
N TYR A 45 20.50 -4.18 4.06
CA TYR A 45 20.55 -3.25 5.19
C TYR A 45 21.22 -3.88 6.42
N PRO A 46 22.56 -4.02 6.45
CA PRO A 46 23.26 -4.70 7.55
C PRO A 46 23.21 -3.95 8.89
N GLY A 47 22.80 -2.67 8.88
CA GLY A 47 22.62 -1.86 10.09
C GLY A 47 21.27 -2.04 10.78
N LEU A 48 20.28 -2.66 10.13
CA LEU A 48 18.98 -2.95 10.75
C LEU A 48 19.08 -4.14 11.73
N GLU A 49 18.24 -4.14 12.76
CA GLU A 49 18.17 -5.24 13.74
C GLU A 49 17.86 -6.56 13.01
N GLY A 50 18.57 -7.63 13.38
CA GLY A 50 18.50 -8.92 12.70
C GLY A 50 19.21 -9.00 11.34
N LYS A 51 19.81 -7.90 10.84
CA LYS A 51 20.65 -7.84 9.63
C LYS A 51 19.97 -8.45 8.38
N PRO A 52 18.85 -7.89 7.91
CA PRO A 52 18.12 -8.41 6.76
C PRO A 52 19.00 -8.50 5.51
N GLY A 53 18.87 -9.61 4.79
CA GLY A 53 19.54 -9.87 3.52
C GLY A 53 18.80 -9.26 2.33
N ASP A 54 18.64 -10.02 1.25
CA ASP A 54 17.79 -9.65 0.11
C ASP A 54 16.40 -10.24 0.29
N GLN A 55 15.49 -9.45 0.87
CA GLN A 55 14.15 -9.93 1.16
C GLN A 55 13.30 -10.12 -0.09
N LEU A 56 13.57 -9.37 -1.16
CA LEU A 56 12.87 -9.59 -2.42
C LEU A 56 13.20 -10.98 -2.98
N ALA A 57 14.48 -11.35 -3.02
CA ALA A 57 14.89 -12.68 -3.48
C ALA A 57 14.32 -13.80 -2.58
N GLN A 58 14.31 -13.60 -1.27
CA GLN A 58 13.72 -14.57 -0.32
C GLN A 58 12.21 -14.73 -0.53
N LEU A 59 11.48 -13.62 -0.71
CA LEU A 59 10.03 -13.65 -0.95
C LEU A 59 9.68 -14.29 -2.31
N GLN A 60 10.49 -14.07 -3.35
CA GLN A 60 10.33 -14.73 -4.64
C GLN A 60 10.43 -16.26 -4.53
N GLN A 61 11.33 -16.78 -3.68
CA GLN A 61 11.46 -18.22 -3.43
C GLN A 61 10.27 -18.80 -2.66
N LEU A 62 9.67 -18.02 -1.77
CA LEU A 62 8.56 -18.44 -0.90
C LEU A 62 7.18 -18.37 -1.59
N LEU A 63 7.07 -17.64 -2.70
CA LEU A 63 5.84 -17.40 -3.44
C LEU A 63 5.94 -17.93 -4.89
N PRO A 64 6.13 -19.24 -5.10
CA PRO A 64 6.16 -19.81 -6.45
C PRO A 64 4.82 -19.56 -7.17
N GLY A 65 4.89 -19.15 -8.43
CA GLY A 65 3.71 -18.81 -9.25
C GLY A 65 3.15 -17.40 -9.01
N TRP A 66 3.74 -16.63 -8.09
CA TRP A 66 3.40 -15.21 -7.91
C TRP A 66 4.36 -14.31 -8.69
N GLN A 67 3.84 -13.17 -9.13
CA GLN A 67 4.63 -12.07 -9.68
C GLN A 67 4.86 -11.04 -8.58
N LEU A 68 6.10 -10.58 -8.41
CA LEU A 68 6.50 -9.64 -7.36
C LEU A 68 7.01 -8.34 -8.00
N PHE A 69 6.46 -7.21 -7.54
CA PHE A 69 6.77 -5.87 -8.02
C PHE A 69 7.24 -5.01 -6.86
N PHE A 70 8.54 -4.73 -6.83
CA PHE A 70 9.18 -3.96 -5.77
C PHE A 70 9.42 -2.52 -6.19
N GLY A 71 8.82 -1.58 -5.45
CA GLY A 71 9.07 -0.16 -5.58
C GLY A 71 9.97 0.35 -4.45
N ALA A 72 11.21 0.67 -4.79
CA ALA A 72 12.17 1.27 -3.86
C ALA A 72 11.81 2.74 -3.61
N ALA A 73 11.54 3.09 -2.36
CA ALA A 73 11.45 4.49 -1.92
C ALA A 73 12.85 5.07 -1.68
N VAL A 74 13.77 4.23 -1.20
CA VAL A 74 15.20 4.49 -1.07
C VAL A 74 15.94 3.51 -1.98
N ASP A 75 16.84 4.00 -2.81
CA ASP A 75 17.70 3.21 -3.69
C ASP A 75 19.06 3.90 -3.81
N GLU A 76 19.99 3.49 -2.96
CA GLU A 76 21.24 4.21 -2.71
C GLU A 76 22.45 3.30 -2.88
N PHE A 77 23.59 3.90 -3.24
CA PHE A 77 24.87 3.22 -3.34
C PHE A 77 25.76 3.65 -2.18
N THR A 78 25.97 2.75 -1.22
CA THR A 78 26.72 3.04 0.01
C THR A 78 28.01 2.23 0.08
N SER A 79 28.81 2.44 1.13
CA SER A 79 29.98 1.60 1.41
C SER A 79 29.63 0.13 1.69
N ALA A 80 28.38 -0.15 2.09
CA ALA A 80 27.85 -1.51 2.24
C ALA A 80 27.32 -2.10 0.92
N GLY A 81 27.45 -1.38 -0.21
CA GLY A 81 26.86 -1.72 -1.51
C GLY A 81 25.52 -1.02 -1.75
N ARG A 82 24.80 -1.48 -2.78
CA ARG A 82 23.47 -0.94 -3.10
C ARG A 82 22.47 -1.35 -2.01
N GLN A 83 21.74 -0.38 -1.46
CA GLN A 83 20.72 -0.58 -0.43
C GLN A 83 19.37 -0.12 -0.97
N ARG A 84 18.32 -0.94 -0.81
CA ARG A 84 16.97 -0.59 -1.27
C ARG A 84 15.90 -0.88 -0.23
N PHE A 85 15.00 0.06 -0.03
CA PHE A 85 13.92 -0.05 0.95
C PHE A 85 12.63 0.50 0.37
N GLY A 86 11.52 -0.21 0.55
CA GLY A 86 10.24 0.26 0.02
C GLY A 86 9.11 -0.73 0.11
N ASN A 87 8.21 -0.65 -0.87
CA ASN A 87 6.96 -1.39 -0.90
C ASN A 87 7.00 -2.51 -1.94
N LEU A 88 6.25 -3.57 -1.70
CA LEU A 88 6.14 -4.72 -2.58
C LEU A 88 4.67 -5.05 -2.83
N ILE A 89 4.29 -5.21 -4.09
CA ILE A 89 3.04 -5.91 -4.46
C ILE A 89 3.42 -7.28 -5.01
N ALA A 90 2.92 -8.35 -4.39
CA ALA A 90 2.94 -9.69 -4.96
C ALA A 90 1.53 -10.08 -5.40
N THR A 91 1.36 -10.70 -6.57
CA THR A 91 0.05 -11.23 -6.98
C THR A 91 0.15 -12.52 -7.78
N ARG A 92 -0.88 -13.36 -7.64
CA ARG A 92 -1.14 -14.53 -8.49
C ARG A 92 -2.11 -14.25 -9.65
N LEU A 93 -2.65 -13.03 -9.74
CA LEU A 93 -3.50 -12.59 -10.84
C LEU A 93 -2.65 -12.10 -12.03
N PRO A 94 -3.19 -12.08 -13.26
CA PRO A 94 -2.53 -11.45 -14.39
C PRO A 94 -2.27 -9.96 -14.13
N ALA A 95 -1.00 -9.55 -14.15
CA ALA A 95 -0.60 -8.16 -14.06
C ALA A 95 -0.59 -7.52 -15.46
N LEU A 96 -1.21 -6.35 -15.60
CA LEU A 96 -1.37 -5.63 -16.86
C LEU A 96 -0.44 -4.43 -16.97
N GLN A 97 -0.15 -3.76 -15.84
CA GLN A 97 0.69 -2.58 -15.79
C GLN A 97 1.29 -2.42 -14.39
N VAL A 98 2.52 -1.90 -14.34
CA VAL A 98 3.23 -1.57 -13.10
C VAL A 98 3.74 -0.14 -13.19
N GLN A 99 3.55 0.64 -12.13
CA GLN A 99 4.04 2.00 -12.01
C GLN A 99 4.51 2.26 -10.58
N HIS A 100 5.60 3.01 -10.45
CA HIS A 100 6.16 3.42 -9.17
C HIS A 100 6.19 4.94 -9.14
N PHE A 101 5.42 5.53 -8.22
CA PHE A 101 5.29 6.97 -8.08
C PHE A 101 6.06 7.44 -6.84
N PRO A 102 7.15 8.20 -6.98
CA PRO A 102 7.72 8.94 -5.86
C PRO A 102 6.65 9.89 -5.30
N LEU A 103 6.49 9.90 -3.98
CA LEU A 103 5.57 10.84 -3.33
C LEU A 103 6.32 12.13 -2.95
N PRO A 104 5.62 13.28 -2.82
CA PRO A 104 6.25 14.53 -2.44
C PRO A 104 7.08 14.41 -1.16
N TYR A 105 8.26 15.03 -1.18
CA TYR A 105 9.20 15.07 -0.06
C TYR A 105 9.65 16.52 0.20
N PRO A 106 8.72 17.41 0.63
CA PRO A 106 9.08 18.79 0.94
C PRO A 106 10.07 18.86 2.11
N ALA A 107 10.91 19.89 2.11
CA ALA A 107 11.89 20.09 3.18
C ALA A 107 11.19 20.34 4.53
N ASP A 108 11.67 19.66 5.58
CA ASP A 108 11.29 19.89 6.97
C ASP A 108 12.55 19.84 7.83
N ALA A 109 13.13 21.02 8.07
CA ALA A 109 14.49 21.13 8.58
C ALA A 109 14.63 20.57 10.01
N GLY A 110 15.62 19.71 10.21
CA GLY A 110 15.91 19.11 11.52
C GLY A 110 15.04 17.89 11.88
N VAL A 111 14.11 17.49 11.00
CA VAL A 111 13.25 16.32 11.22
C VAL A 111 13.83 15.10 10.50
N ARG A 112 14.05 14.02 11.25
CA ARG A 112 14.44 12.71 10.68
C ARG A 112 13.35 12.27 9.72
N SER A 113 13.70 11.96 8.47
CA SER A 113 12.74 11.56 7.46
C SER A 113 13.43 10.78 6.33
N MET A 114 12.64 10.21 5.43
CA MET A 114 13.10 9.52 4.23
C MET A 114 12.10 9.71 3.08
N PRO A 115 12.54 9.64 1.80
CA PRO A 115 11.62 9.67 0.66
C PRO A 115 10.63 8.50 0.73
N ARG A 116 9.40 8.75 0.28
CA ARG A 116 8.30 7.78 0.25
C ARG A 116 7.80 7.59 -1.19
N MET A 117 7.11 6.48 -1.44
CA MET A 117 6.63 6.13 -2.78
C MET A 117 5.33 5.34 -2.72
N CYS A 118 4.56 5.35 -3.81
CA CYS A 118 3.41 4.49 -4.03
C CYS A 118 3.69 3.55 -5.22
N THR A 119 3.53 2.24 -5.00
CA THR A 119 3.57 1.24 -6.08
C THR A 119 2.15 0.93 -6.52
N VAL A 120 1.90 0.98 -7.83
CA VAL A 120 0.61 0.69 -8.45
C VAL A 120 0.78 -0.47 -9.42
N VAL A 121 0.02 -1.55 -9.20
CA VAL A 121 -0.06 -2.67 -10.13
C VAL A 121 -1.52 -2.83 -10.56
N THR A 122 -1.77 -2.70 -11.87
CA THR A 122 -3.08 -3.00 -12.44
C THR A 122 -3.16 -4.50 -12.66
N VAL A 123 -4.08 -5.19 -11.98
CA VAL A 123 -4.31 -6.63 -12.10
C VAL A 123 -5.65 -6.91 -12.77
N MET A 124 -5.79 -8.06 -13.43
CA MET A 124 -7.06 -8.54 -13.98
C MET A 124 -7.73 -9.53 -13.03
N ASP A 125 -8.89 -9.17 -12.49
CA ASP A 125 -9.75 -10.08 -11.73
C ASP A 125 -10.91 -10.58 -12.59
N ALA A 126 -11.24 -11.87 -12.46
CA ALA A 126 -12.25 -12.51 -13.28
C ALA A 126 -13.67 -11.94 -13.09
N ARG A 127 -13.97 -11.32 -11.95
CA ARG A 127 -15.30 -10.79 -11.59
C ARG A 127 -15.34 -9.26 -11.61
N LEU A 128 -14.26 -8.61 -11.21
CA LEU A 128 -14.15 -7.15 -11.10
C LEU A 128 -13.55 -6.50 -12.36
N GLY A 129 -12.91 -7.28 -13.24
CA GLY A 129 -12.14 -6.75 -14.35
C GLY A 129 -10.79 -6.17 -13.91
N ALA A 130 -10.30 -5.16 -14.63
CA ALA A 130 -9.03 -4.52 -14.28
C ALA A 130 -9.18 -3.70 -12.98
N VAL A 131 -8.26 -3.88 -12.03
CA VAL A 131 -8.21 -3.16 -10.74
C VAL A 131 -6.80 -2.65 -10.50
N ARG A 132 -6.66 -1.38 -10.13
CA ARG A 132 -5.39 -0.80 -9.67
C ARG A 132 -5.19 -1.12 -8.19
N ILE A 133 -4.20 -1.95 -7.86
CA ILE A 133 -3.76 -2.15 -6.48
C ILE A 133 -2.63 -1.17 -6.20
N MET A 134 -2.84 -0.30 -5.22
CA MET A 134 -1.91 0.75 -4.82
C MET A 134 -1.44 0.44 -3.40
N THR A 135 -0.12 0.28 -3.21
CA THR A 135 0.49 0.15 -1.89
C THR A 135 1.38 1.35 -1.59
N THR A 136 1.36 1.83 -0.35
CA THR A 136 2.18 2.95 0.11
C THR A 136 2.67 2.74 1.54
N HIS A 137 3.68 3.50 1.93
CA HIS A 137 4.09 3.69 3.32
C HIS A 137 4.39 5.18 3.49
N LEU A 138 3.54 5.91 4.21
CA LEU A 138 3.67 7.37 4.36
C LEU A 138 4.70 7.74 5.42
N GLU A 139 5.09 9.01 5.41
CA GLU A 139 6.11 9.52 6.30
C GLU A 139 5.65 9.51 7.77
N TYR A 140 6.56 9.13 8.69
CA TYR A 140 6.24 8.95 10.11
C TYR A 140 6.44 10.21 10.96
N TYR A 141 7.58 10.91 10.84
CA TYR A 141 7.99 11.98 11.75
C TYR A 141 7.51 13.39 11.35
N SER A 142 7.53 13.71 10.06
CA SER A 142 7.18 14.98 9.44
C SER A 142 5.73 15.01 8.96
N LYS A 143 4.88 15.67 9.76
CA LYS A 143 3.48 15.97 9.40
C LYS A 143 3.34 16.76 8.07
N PRO A 144 4.17 17.79 7.79
CA PRO A 144 4.12 18.47 6.49
C PRO A 144 4.36 17.54 5.29
N GLN A 145 5.35 16.64 5.40
CA GLN A 145 5.63 15.67 4.34
C GLN A 145 4.49 14.67 4.19
N ARG A 146 4.01 14.06 5.29
CA ARG A 146 2.90 13.11 5.27
C ARG A 146 1.62 13.71 4.67
N MET A 147 1.30 14.97 5.00
CA MET A 147 0.17 15.70 4.40
C MET A 147 0.33 15.89 2.89
N ALA A 148 1.53 16.26 2.41
CA ALA A 148 1.79 16.40 0.97
C ALA A 148 1.63 15.06 0.24
N GLN A 149 2.03 13.96 0.88
CA GLN A 149 1.90 12.60 0.35
C GLN A 149 0.44 12.13 0.30
N ALA A 150 -0.35 12.39 1.34
CA ALA A 150 -1.78 12.11 1.37
C ALA A 150 -2.53 12.79 0.22
N ARG A 151 -2.24 14.09 -0.02
CA ARG A 151 -2.81 14.82 -1.16
C ARG A 151 -2.39 14.24 -2.50
N ALA A 152 -1.11 13.90 -2.66
CA ALA A 152 -0.61 13.30 -3.90
C ALA A 152 -1.28 11.95 -4.22
N LEU A 153 -1.58 11.13 -3.22
CA LEU A 153 -2.31 9.87 -3.41
C LEU A 153 -3.76 10.08 -3.87
N ARG A 154 -4.44 11.11 -3.33
CA ARG A 154 -5.76 11.53 -3.82
C ARG A 154 -5.70 11.99 -5.27
N SER A 155 -4.77 12.89 -5.61
CA SER A 155 -4.56 13.38 -6.98
C SER A 155 -4.21 12.25 -7.94
N LEU A 156 -3.42 11.25 -7.52
CA LEU A 156 -3.06 10.09 -8.33
C LEU A 156 -4.28 9.25 -8.73
N HIS A 157 -5.22 9.06 -7.79
CA HIS A 157 -6.46 8.35 -8.11
C HIS A 157 -7.36 9.17 -9.04
N LEU A 158 -7.54 10.45 -8.76
CA LEU A 158 -8.31 11.39 -9.57
C LEU A 158 -7.82 11.40 -11.01
N ALA A 159 -6.51 11.57 -11.23
CA ALA A 159 -5.90 11.62 -12.56
C ALA A 159 -6.16 10.33 -13.34
N ALA A 160 -5.98 9.17 -12.73
CA ALA A 160 -6.23 7.89 -13.39
C ALA A 160 -7.73 7.63 -13.64
N SER A 161 -8.62 8.11 -12.76
CA SER A 161 -10.06 8.06 -12.99
C SER A 161 -10.48 8.94 -14.17
N ASN A 162 -9.82 10.09 -14.40
CA ASN A 162 -10.02 10.90 -15.60
C ASN A 162 -9.61 10.15 -16.87
N VAL A 163 -8.45 9.49 -16.87
CA VAL A 163 -8.00 8.68 -18.01
C VAL A 163 -8.96 7.50 -18.26
N ALA A 164 -9.54 6.91 -17.23
CA ALA A 164 -10.55 5.86 -17.40
C ALA A 164 -11.88 6.39 -17.97
N ALA A 165 -12.28 7.62 -17.61
CA ALA A 165 -13.50 8.25 -18.11
C ALA A 165 -13.36 8.82 -19.54
N ALA A 166 -12.16 9.29 -19.90
CA ALA A 166 -11.82 9.81 -21.22
C ALA A 166 -10.47 9.19 -21.68
N PRO A 167 -10.48 7.95 -22.17
CA PRO A 167 -9.26 7.25 -22.55
C PRO A 167 -8.57 7.91 -23.76
N PRO A 168 -7.25 7.72 -23.91
CA PRO A 168 -6.54 8.08 -25.13
C PRO A 168 -7.11 7.37 -26.37
N GLU A 169 -6.75 7.85 -27.55
CA GLU A 169 -7.10 7.21 -28.83
C GLU A 169 -6.71 5.72 -28.82
N GLU A 170 -7.59 4.89 -29.37
CA GLU A 170 -7.36 3.46 -29.46
C GLU A 170 -6.20 3.16 -30.41
N CYS A 171 -5.24 2.35 -29.96
CA CYS A 171 -4.09 1.94 -30.75
C CYS A 171 -3.74 0.48 -30.47
N ARG A 172 -3.59 -0.33 -31.54
CA ARG A 172 -3.33 -1.78 -31.47
C ARG A 172 -2.09 -2.19 -32.27
N ASP A 173 -1.14 -1.28 -32.41
CA ASP A 173 0.04 -1.44 -33.27
C ASP A 173 1.22 -2.19 -32.60
N GLY A 174 1.08 -2.59 -31.33
CA GLY A 174 2.14 -3.25 -30.57
C GLY A 174 3.22 -2.30 -30.03
N SER A 175 3.13 -1.00 -30.30
CA SER A 175 4.10 0.01 -29.88
C SER A 175 3.86 0.44 -28.43
N PRO A 176 4.75 1.25 -27.83
CA PRO A 176 4.49 1.87 -26.53
C PRO A 176 3.21 2.73 -26.48
N PHE A 177 2.68 3.18 -27.63
CA PHE A 177 1.42 3.92 -27.75
C PHE A 177 0.18 3.03 -27.72
N GLN A 178 0.33 1.71 -27.80
CA GLN A 178 -0.79 0.79 -27.75
C GLN A 178 -1.65 1.03 -26.50
N THR A 179 -2.96 0.81 -26.67
CA THR A 179 -3.96 0.98 -25.61
C THR A 179 -3.58 0.17 -24.38
N LYS A 180 -3.63 0.84 -23.23
CA LYS A 180 -3.35 0.25 -21.91
C LYS A 180 -4.67 0.02 -21.18
N ALA A 181 -4.71 -0.97 -20.30
CA ALA A 181 -5.88 -1.16 -19.43
C ALA A 181 -6.08 0.07 -18.55
N GLN A 182 -7.23 0.74 -18.71
CA GLN A 182 -7.66 1.85 -17.87
C GLN A 182 -8.84 1.39 -17.01
N THR A 183 -8.89 1.83 -15.75
CA THR A 183 -9.96 1.41 -14.84
C THR A 183 -10.22 2.45 -13.75
N PRO A 184 -11.50 2.72 -13.41
CA PRO A 184 -11.87 3.49 -12.23
C PRO A 184 -11.75 2.65 -10.96
N HIS A 185 -11.55 1.33 -11.05
CA HIS A 185 -11.42 0.44 -9.91
C HIS A 185 -10.02 0.56 -9.30
N ALA A 186 -9.95 0.96 -8.03
CA ALA A 186 -8.70 1.02 -7.32
C ALA A 186 -8.87 0.68 -5.83
N VAL A 187 -7.82 0.07 -5.28
CA VAL A 187 -7.63 -0.12 -3.84
C VAL A 187 -6.32 0.54 -3.46
N LEU A 188 -6.34 1.42 -2.47
CA LEU A 188 -5.16 2.05 -1.89
C LEU A 188 -4.99 1.54 -0.46
N CYS A 189 -3.87 0.89 -0.19
CA CYS A 189 -3.58 0.26 1.09
C CYS A 189 -2.13 0.46 1.54
N GLY A 190 -1.88 0.15 2.81
CA GLY A 190 -0.55 0.22 3.41
C GLY A 190 -0.57 0.92 4.76
N ASP A 191 0.61 1.29 5.23
CA ASP A 191 0.82 2.04 6.45
C ASP A 191 0.79 3.54 6.18
N PHE A 192 -0.21 4.22 6.73
CA PHE A 192 -0.42 5.66 6.52
C PHE A 192 0.24 6.51 7.60
N ASN A 193 0.74 5.92 8.68
CA ASN A 193 1.36 6.64 9.80
C ASN A 193 0.50 7.79 10.38
N PHE A 194 -0.81 7.73 10.21
CA PHE A 194 -1.79 8.63 10.83
C PHE A 194 -3.02 7.85 11.26
N GLU A 195 -3.82 8.42 12.17
CA GLU A 195 -5.10 7.87 12.58
C GLU A 195 -6.27 8.49 11.80
N ALA A 196 -7.44 7.87 11.85
CA ALA A 196 -8.61 8.31 11.08
C ALA A 196 -9.21 9.67 11.51
N HIS A 197 -8.72 10.24 12.62
CA HIS A 197 -9.09 11.58 13.10
C HIS A 197 -8.09 12.67 12.68
N GLU A 198 -6.95 12.29 12.08
CA GLU A 198 -5.91 13.23 11.67
C GLU A 198 -6.29 13.98 10.37
N PRO A 199 -5.81 15.22 10.17
CA PRO A 199 -6.08 16.01 8.98
C PRO A 199 -5.67 15.32 7.67
N GLU A 200 -4.62 14.51 7.68
CA GLU A 200 -4.12 13.76 6.52
C GLU A 200 -5.16 12.75 6.02
N TYR A 201 -5.85 12.05 6.94
CA TYR A 201 -6.96 11.15 6.59
C TYR A 201 -8.06 11.94 5.88
N ALA A 202 -8.50 13.05 6.49
CA ALA A 202 -9.54 13.90 5.93
C ALA A 202 -9.16 14.46 4.55
N ALA A 203 -7.90 14.86 4.36
CA ALA A 203 -7.41 15.34 3.07
C ALA A 203 -7.38 14.24 1.99
N LEU A 204 -7.00 13.02 2.37
CA LEU A 204 -6.97 11.87 1.45
C LEU A 204 -8.36 11.40 1.04
N THR A 205 -9.31 11.36 1.98
CA THR A 205 -10.67 10.85 1.74
C THR A 205 -11.68 11.94 1.37
N ALA A 206 -11.25 13.21 1.31
CA ALA A 206 -12.13 14.31 0.93
C ALA A 206 -12.74 14.06 -0.46
N PRO A 207 -14.07 14.22 -0.63
CA PRO A 207 -14.66 14.17 -1.95
C PRO A 207 -14.07 15.26 -2.85
N TRP A 208 -13.93 14.96 -4.14
CA TRP A 208 -13.64 15.95 -5.18
C TRP A 208 -14.89 16.23 -6.00
N THR A 209 -14.97 17.45 -6.52
CA THR A 209 -16.03 17.86 -7.46
C THR A 209 -15.54 17.85 -8.90
N ALA A 210 -16.46 17.80 -9.87
CA ALA A 210 -16.10 18.02 -11.27
C ALA A 210 -15.37 19.37 -11.45
N GLY A 211 -14.30 19.37 -12.24
CA GLY A 211 -13.40 20.51 -12.46
C GLY A 211 -12.22 20.61 -11.49
N GLU A 212 -12.28 20.02 -10.30
CA GLU A 212 -11.17 20.01 -9.35
C GLU A 212 -9.99 19.20 -9.90
N GLU A 213 -8.81 19.80 -10.03
CA GLU A 213 -7.64 19.17 -10.67
C GLU A 213 -7.96 18.57 -12.06
N GLY A 214 -8.92 19.15 -12.78
CA GLY A 214 -9.39 18.64 -14.07
C GLY A 214 -10.28 17.40 -13.99
N ALA A 215 -10.83 17.07 -12.82
CA ALA A 215 -11.76 15.96 -12.62
C ALA A 215 -12.94 16.04 -13.58
N LEU A 216 -13.19 14.96 -14.34
CA LEU A 216 -14.34 14.88 -15.24
C LEU A 216 -15.63 14.52 -14.51
N GLN A 217 -15.53 13.86 -13.37
CA GLN A 217 -16.65 13.40 -12.54
C GLN A 217 -16.30 13.60 -11.06
N PRO A 218 -17.30 13.86 -10.18
CA PRO A 218 -17.07 13.85 -8.75
C PRO A 218 -16.73 12.43 -8.26
N GLY A 219 -16.07 12.35 -7.10
CA GLY A 219 -15.76 11.06 -6.48
C GLY A 219 -15.03 11.21 -5.15
N GLN A 220 -14.70 10.09 -4.52
CA GLN A 220 -13.93 10.02 -3.28
C GLN A 220 -13.30 8.64 -3.07
N TRP A 221 -12.35 8.59 -2.13
CA TRP A 221 -11.94 7.33 -1.52
C TRP A 221 -12.90 6.93 -0.40
N HIS A 222 -13.25 5.65 -0.33
CA HIS A 222 -14.04 5.07 0.76
C HIS A 222 -13.18 4.18 1.62
N ASP A 223 -13.18 4.42 2.93
CA ASP A 223 -12.56 3.52 3.89
C ASP A 223 -13.37 2.22 3.99
N SER A 224 -12.76 1.10 3.59
CA SER A 224 -13.45 -0.19 3.53
C SER A 224 -13.91 -0.71 4.90
N TRP A 225 -13.21 -0.36 5.98
CA TRP A 225 -13.68 -0.68 7.34
C TRP A 225 -14.97 0.07 7.63
N ARG A 226 -15.00 1.39 7.38
CA ARG A 226 -16.20 2.22 7.61
C ARG A 226 -17.37 1.86 6.70
N VAL A 227 -17.10 1.29 5.52
CA VAL A 227 -18.15 0.76 4.64
C VAL A 227 -18.89 -0.42 5.30
N LEU A 228 -18.18 -1.30 6.01
CA LEU A 228 -18.75 -2.47 6.69
C LEU A 228 -19.24 -2.17 8.11
N HIS A 229 -18.55 -1.25 8.80
CA HIS A 229 -18.71 -0.98 10.22
C HIS A 229 -18.74 0.55 10.48
N PRO A 230 -19.76 1.28 9.97
CA PRO A 230 -19.78 2.75 9.97
C PRO A 230 -19.69 3.38 11.37
N ASP A 231 -20.21 2.69 12.38
CA ASP A 231 -20.28 3.20 13.75
C ASP A 231 -19.17 2.65 14.68
N GLN A 232 -18.18 1.94 14.12
CA GLN A 232 -17.11 1.31 14.90
C GLN A 232 -15.74 1.85 14.47
N PRO A 233 -14.85 2.18 15.43
CA PRO A 233 -13.46 2.47 15.09
C PRO A 233 -12.80 1.22 14.51
N GLN A 234 -11.87 1.41 13.56
CA GLN A 234 -11.03 0.32 13.07
C GLN A 234 -10.23 -0.28 14.23
N PRO A 235 -10.07 -1.62 14.32
CA PRO A 235 -9.16 -2.22 15.27
C PRO A 235 -7.73 -1.69 15.09
N PRO A 236 -6.96 -1.54 16.18
CA PRO A 236 -5.61 -1.05 16.10
C PRO A 236 -4.72 -2.04 15.34
N THR A 237 -3.75 -1.50 14.61
CA THR A 237 -2.80 -2.25 13.79
C THR A 237 -1.34 -1.95 14.13
N PHE A 238 -1.10 -1.06 15.09
CA PHE A 238 0.24 -0.69 15.54
C PHE A 238 0.26 -0.41 17.05
N LYS A 239 1.42 -0.62 17.69
CA LYS A 239 1.66 -0.45 19.14
C LYS A 239 0.84 -1.39 20.05
N LEU A 240 0.35 -2.52 19.53
CA LEU A 240 -0.36 -3.51 20.36
C LEU A 240 0.57 -4.15 21.40
N PHE A 241 1.77 -4.52 20.95
CA PHE A 241 2.77 -5.23 21.76
C PHE A 241 4.06 -4.43 21.95
N ASP A 242 4.49 -3.67 20.93
CA ASP A 242 5.67 -2.81 21.02
C ASP A 242 5.30 -1.39 21.48
N ARG A 243 5.66 -1.07 22.72
CA ARG A 243 5.38 0.23 23.34
C ARG A 243 6.49 1.27 23.15
N ARG A 244 7.58 0.95 22.41
CA ARG A 244 8.68 1.89 22.12
C ARG A 244 8.18 3.17 21.42
N TYR A 245 7.11 3.06 20.65
CA TYR A 245 6.55 4.13 19.83
C TYR A 245 5.36 4.86 20.49
N GLY A 246 4.99 4.47 21.70
CA GLY A 246 3.92 5.10 22.47
C GLY A 246 3.08 4.11 23.28
N PRO A 247 2.34 4.60 24.28
CA PRO A 247 1.59 3.76 25.20
C PRO A 247 0.27 3.26 24.64
N GLU A 248 -0.32 3.90 23.63
CA GLU A 248 -1.66 3.57 23.12
C GLU A 248 -1.61 2.83 21.77
N PRO A 249 -2.34 1.72 21.59
CA PRO A 249 -2.54 1.10 20.28
C PRO A 249 -3.28 2.03 19.33
N ILE A 250 -2.89 2.06 18.05
CA ILE A 250 -3.53 2.91 17.03
C ILE A 250 -3.87 2.12 15.77
N ALA A 251 -4.84 2.61 15.01
CA ALA A 251 -5.13 2.13 13.66
C ALA A 251 -4.51 3.10 12.64
N CYS A 252 -3.50 2.63 11.90
CA CYS A 252 -2.82 3.40 10.86
C CYS A 252 -2.61 2.63 9.55
N ASP A 253 -2.96 1.34 9.51
CA ASP A 253 -2.97 0.54 8.30
C ASP A 253 -4.39 0.51 7.73
N PHE A 254 -4.63 1.20 6.61
CA PHE A 254 -5.96 1.33 6.01
C PHE A 254 -6.05 0.60 4.67
N MET A 255 -7.27 0.27 4.27
CA MET A 255 -7.60 -0.11 2.90
C MET A 255 -8.74 0.77 2.37
N LEU A 256 -8.40 1.71 1.50
CA LEU A 256 -9.33 2.60 0.83
C LEU A 256 -9.74 2.01 -0.53
N VAL A 257 -11.01 2.11 -0.89
CA VAL A 257 -11.57 1.64 -2.16
C VAL A 257 -12.19 2.80 -2.94
N SER A 258 -12.07 2.77 -4.26
CA SER A 258 -12.69 3.76 -5.13
C SER A 258 -14.23 3.69 -5.05
N ASP A 259 -14.93 4.76 -5.44
CA ASP A 259 -16.41 4.76 -5.55
C ASP A 259 -16.95 3.52 -6.29
N SER A 260 -16.28 3.19 -7.39
CA SER A 260 -16.62 2.07 -8.28
C SER A 260 -16.48 0.68 -7.63
N LEU A 261 -15.76 0.58 -6.51
CA LEU A 261 -15.58 -0.65 -5.73
C LEU A 261 -16.28 -0.62 -4.36
N ARG A 262 -16.87 0.51 -3.94
CA ARG A 262 -17.53 0.65 -2.64
C ARG A 262 -18.57 -0.45 -2.40
N SER A 263 -19.44 -0.72 -3.38
CA SER A 263 -20.49 -1.74 -3.28
C SER A 263 -19.96 -3.17 -3.41
N ARG A 264 -18.66 -3.36 -3.66
CA ARG A 264 -17.98 -4.65 -3.78
C ARG A 264 -17.26 -5.07 -2.50
N VAL A 265 -17.21 -4.21 -1.47
CA VAL A 265 -16.63 -4.57 -0.16
C VAL A 265 -17.49 -5.65 0.50
N ARG A 266 -16.87 -6.75 0.94
CA ARG A 266 -17.57 -7.92 1.51
C ARG A 266 -17.11 -8.29 2.91
N ALA A 267 -15.81 -8.25 3.16
CA ALA A 267 -15.23 -8.59 4.46
C ALA A 267 -13.94 -7.82 4.69
N TRP A 268 -13.63 -7.59 5.95
CA TRP A 268 -12.40 -6.97 6.41
C TRP A 268 -11.94 -7.68 7.69
N ASP A 269 -10.69 -8.12 7.73
CA ASP A 269 -10.13 -8.91 8.83
C ASP A 269 -8.77 -8.37 9.26
N VAL A 270 -8.39 -8.62 10.51
CA VAL A 270 -7.10 -8.26 11.09
C VAL A 270 -6.59 -9.38 12.00
N ASP A 271 -5.32 -9.72 11.91
CA ASP A 271 -4.67 -10.57 12.92
C ASP A 271 -4.11 -9.70 14.05
N ALA A 272 -4.93 -9.45 15.08
CA ALA A 272 -4.52 -8.68 16.25
C ALA A 272 -3.57 -9.43 17.21
N LYS A 273 -3.21 -10.69 16.93
CA LYS A 273 -2.42 -11.54 17.83
C LYS A 273 -0.98 -11.75 17.37
N THR A 274 -0.71 -11.56 16.08
CA THR A 274 0.64 -11.75 15.58
C THR A 274 1.64 -10.75 16.19
N GLN A 275 2.86 -11.25 16.39
CA GLN A 275 4.06 -10.50 16.79
C GLN A 275 5.20 -10.69 15.78
N ALA A 276 4.89 -11.17 14.56
CA ALA A 276 5.88 -11.35 13.50
C ALA A 276 6.36 -10.03 12.88
N SER A 277 5.67 -8.93 13.20
CA SER A 277 6.02 -7.53 13.00
C SER A 277 5.47 -6.74 14.19
N ASP A 278 5.89 -5.49 14.36
CA ASP A 278 5.27 -4.52 15.25
C ASP A 278 3.93 -3.98 14.73
N HIS A 279 3.58 -4.26 13.47
CA HIS A 279 2.26 -4.05 12.88
C HIS A 279 1.47 -5.34 12.70
N GLN A 280 0.15 -5.19 12.60
CA GLN A 280 -0.81 -6.28 12.41
C GLN A 280 -1.27 -6.29 10.94
N PRO A 281 -1.28 -7.44 10.26
CA PRO A 281 -1.77 -7.55 8.89
C PRO A 281 -3.27 -7.35 8.84
N VAL A 282 -3.73 -6.67 7.80
CA VAL A 282 -5.15 -6.46 7.50
C VAL A 282 -5.49 -7.08 6.15
N ALA A 283 -6.70 -7.62 6.02
CA ALA A 283 -7.19 -8.27 4.81
C ALA A 283 -8.55 -7.70 4.38
N LEU A 284 -8.76 -7.57 3.07
CA LEU A 284 -10.00 -7.08 2.44
C LEU A 284 -10.47 -8.08 1.40
N THR A 285 -11.76 -8.40 1.42
CA THR A 285 -12.43 -9.19 0.39
C THR A 285 -13.34 -8.31 -0.47
N LEU A 286 -13.15 -8.37 -1.78
CA LEU A 286 -13.99 -7.74 -2.80
C LEU A 286 -14.71 -8.78 -3.68
N GLY A 287 -16.00 -8.57 -3.97
CA GLY A 287 -16.81 -9.47 -4.82
C GLY A 287 -18.17 -8.92 -5.25
#